data_AF-A0AA37WPJ3-F1
#
_entry.id   AF-A0AA37WPJ3-F1
#
_cell.length_a   1.000
_cell.length_b   1.000
_cell.length_c   1.000
_cell.angle_alpha   90.00
_cell.angle_beta   90.00
_cell.angle_gamma   90.00
#
_symmetry.space_group_name_H-M   'P 1'
#
loop_
_entity.id
_entity.type
_entity.pdbx_description
1 polymer ?
#
loop_
_entity_poly.entity_id
_entity_poly.type
_entity_poly.pdbx_seq_one_letter_code
_entity_poly.pdbx_strand_id
1 'polypeptide(L)'
;MNIAPNLEVPNALRELAEKGIDQARQAFEGFIEEARQTVAATQGGAHTAGASTQDMASYSLRAAEQNVRATLDFAQRLTRARSLQEALQLQADFACSQLAAVQAQATEFGGMAQSATKQDSEHAMNAARSGADQSRMSMEDGDEVGR
;
A
#
# COMPACT_ATOMS: atom_id res chain seq x y z
N MET A 1 35.16 28.79 26.52
CA MET A 1 34.73 27.38 26.42
C MET A 1 33.31 27.37 25.90
N ASN A 2 33.02 26.47 24.96
CA ASN A 2 31.97 26.53 23.94
C ASN A 2 30.54 26.59 24.51
N ILE A 3 29.79 27.66 24.23
CA ILE A 3 28.34 27.75 24.50
C ILE A 3 27.64 27.23 23.23
N ALA A 4 27.48 25.92 23.11
CA ALA A 4 26.48 25.41 22.18
C ALA A 4 25.11 25.88 22.72
N PRO A 5 24.28 26.59 21.94
CA PRO A 5 22.97 26.98 22.41
C PRO A 5 22.18 25.72 22.67
N ASN A 6 21.82 25.48 23.93
CA ASN A 6 20.87 24.45 24.34
C ASN A 6 19.61 24.67 23.49
N LEU A 7 19.34 23.76 22.56
CA LEU A 7 18.12 23.76 21.75
C LEU A 7 16.96 23.27 22.63
N GLU A 8 16.72 23.96 23.74
CA GLU A 8 15.62 23.69 24.65
C GLU A 8 14.35 24.22 24.00
N VAL A 9 13.73 23.42 23.14
CA VAL A 9 12.33 23.65 22.75
C VAL A 9 11.52 23.76 24.05
N PRO A 10 10.83 24.89 24.30
CA PRO A 10 10.04 25.07 25.52
C PRO A 10 9.08 23.90 25.71
N ASN A 11 8.98 23.37 26.94
CA ASN A 11 8.17 22.17 27.20
C ASN A 11 6.72 22.29 26.70
N ALA A 12 6.12 23.48 26.78
CA ALA A 12 4.78 23.75 26.25
C ALA A 12 4.69 23.56 24.72
N LEU A 13 5.73 23.93 23.97
CA LEU A 13 5.80 23.72 22.51
C LEU A 13 5.99 22.23 22.18
N ARG A 14 6.75 21.50 23.00
CA ARG A 14 6.90 20.04 22.86
C ARG A 14 5.58 19.33 23.10
N GLU A 15 4.89 19.64 24.21
CA GLU A 15 3.57 19.06 24.52
C GLU A 15 2.53 19.38 23.46
N LEU A 16 2.51 20.62 22.94
CA LEU A 16 1.63 21.00 21.84
C LEU A 16 1.91 20.19 20.57
N ALA A 17 3.20 20.00 20.24
CA ALA A 17 3.59 19.19 19.08
C ALA A 17 3.25 17.71 19.26
N GLU A 18 3.49 17.14 20.45
CA GLU A 18 3.10 15.77 20.77
C GLU A 18 1.59 15.57 20.63
N LYS A 19 0.79 16.49 21.21
CA LYS A 19 -0.67 16.46 21.09
C LYS A 19 -1.13 16.58 19.63
N GLY A 20 -0.47 17.44 18.83
CA GLY A 20 -0.77 17.58 17.41
C GLY A 20 -0.47 16.32 16.60
N ILE A 21 0.64 15.63 16.91
CA ILE A 21 1.02 14.36 16.28
C ILE A 21 0.03 13.26 16.65
N ASP A 22 -0.39 13.19 17.92
CA ASP A 22 -1.40 12.23 18.37
C ASP A 22 -2.77 12.48 17.70
N GLN A 23 -3.18 13.74 17.59
CA GLN A 23 -4.40 14.11 16.85
C GLN A 23 -4.31 13.75 15.36
N ALA A 24 -3.17 14.01 14.72
CA ALA A 24 -2.94 13.64 13.33
C ALA A 24 -3.00 12.12 13.14
N ARG A 25 -2.47 11.34 14.09
CA ARG A 25 -2.57 9.88 14.08
C ARG A 25 -4.01 9.41 14.13
N GLN A 26 -4.80 9.93 15.08
CA GLN A 26 -6.21 9.58 15.21
C GLN A 26 -7.03 9.94 13.97
N ALA A 27 -6.83 11.14 13.42
CA ALA A 27 -7.53 11.59 12.22
C ALA A 27 -7.18 10.71 11.00
N PHE A 28 -5.90 10.35 10.87
CA PHE A 28 -5.44 9.51 9.78
C PHE A 28 -5.94 8.07 9.88
N GLU A 29 -5.96 7.50 11.09
CA GLU A 29 -6.51 6.16 11.34
C GLU A 29 -8.00 6.09 10.96
N GLY A 30 -8.79 7.10 11.36
CA GLY A 30 -10.20 7.20 10.96
C GLY A 30 -10.37 7.30 9.44
N PHE A 31 -9.57 8.14 8.78
CA PHE A 31 -9.61 8.29 7.33
C PHE A 31 -9.29 7.00 6.57
N ILE A 32 -8.23 6.27 6.98
CA ILE A 32 -7.86 5.01 6.33
C ILE A 32 -8.94 3.95 6.54
N GLU A 33 -9.56 3.89 7.72
CA GLU A 33 -10.65 2.94 7.98
C GLU A 33 -11.85 3.20 7.06
N GLU A 34 -12.28 4.46 6.92
CA GLU A 34 -13.35 4.85 5.98
C GLU A 34 -12.99 4.56 4.52
N ALA A 35 -11.74 4.84 4.12
CA ALA A 35 -11.25 4.57 2.78
C ALA A 35 -11.25 3.06 2.47
N ARG A 36 -10.83 2.21 3.43
CA ARG A 36 -10.87 0.75 3.29
C ARG A 36 -12.29 0.23 3.17
N GLN A 37 -13.22 0.77 3.97
CA GLN A 37 -14.64 0.43 3.86
C GLN A 37 -15.22 0.80 2.51
N THR A 38 -14.83 1.95 1.94
CA THR A 38 -15.28 2.38 0.61
C THR A 38 -14.76 1.44 -0.48
N VAL A 39 -13.48 1.08 -0.44
CA VAL A 39 -12.88 0.10 -1.37
C VAL A 39 -13.56 -1.27 -1.22
N ALA A 40 -13.91 -1.68 0.01
CA ALA A 40 -14.62 -2.93 0.27
C ALA A 40 -16.09 -2.89 -0.20
N ALA A 41 -16.81 -1.80 0.03
CA ALA A 41 -18.21 -1.65 -0.41
C ALA A 41 -18.35 -1.67 -1.94
N THR A 42 -17.33 -1.18 -2.65
CA THR A 42 -17.26 -1.24 -4.12
C THR A 42 -17.17 -2.69 -4.64
N GLN A 43 -16.72 -3.65 -3.83
CA GLN A 43 -16.72 -5.09 -4.16
C GLN A 43 -18.14 -5.67 -4.26
N GLY A 44 -19.08 -5.12 -3.49
CA GLY A 44 -20.45 -5.65 -3.40
C GLY A 44 -21.41 -5.10 -4.45
N GLY A 45 -21.02 -4.06 -5.19
CA GLY A 45 -21.97 -3.31 -6.02
C GLY A 45 -21.35 -2.51 -7.17
N ALA A 46 -20.65 -3.13 -8.11
CA ALA A 46 -20.59 -2.66 -9.51
C ALA A 46 -19.82 -3.66 -10.39
N HIS A 47 -20.49 -4.11 -11.45
CA HIS A 47 -20.06 -5.12 -12.42
C HIS A 47 -18.93 -4.71 -13.39
N THR A 48 -18.03 -3.76 -13.07
CA THR A 48 -17.13 -3.19 -14.11
C THR A 48 -15.69 -2.85 -13.71
N ALA A 49 -15.29 -2.91 -12.44
CA ALA A 49 -13.88 -2.75 -12.06
C ALA A 49 -13.21 -4.12 -11.90
N GLY A 50 -12.29 -4.47 -12.80
CA GLY A 50 -11.53 -5.72 -12.69
C GLY A 50 -10.66 -5.77 -11.43
N ALA A 51 -10.35 -6.97 -10.95
CA ALA A 51 -9.54 -7.23 -9.74
C ALA A 51 -8.27 -6.36 -9.66
N SER A 52 -7.64 -6.08 -10.81
CA SER A 52 -6.44 -5.24 -10.93
C SER A 52 -6.63 -3.79 -10.44
N THR A 53 -7.78 -3.15 -10.68
CA THR A 53 -8.00 -1.75 -10.26
C THR A 53 -8.19 -1.65 -8.74
N GLN A 54 -8.83 -2.65 -8.15
CA GLN A 54 -9.04 -2.75 -6.72
C GLN A 54 -7.75 -3.10 -5.96
N ASP A 55 -6.95 -4.00 -6.52
CA ASP A 55 -5.64 -4.35 -5.96
C ASP A 55 -4.72 -3.13 -5.95
N MET A 56 -4.74 -2.32 -7.02
CA MET A 56 -4.03 -1.05 -7.07
C MET A 56 -4.52 -0.05 -6.02
N ALA A 57 -5.84 0.12 -5.85
CA ALA A 57 -6.38 1.02 -4.84
C ALA A 57 -6.00 0.59 -3.41
N SER A 58 -6.07 -0.71 -3.13
CA SER A 58 -5.68 -1.29 -1.84
C SER A 58 -4.19 -1.12 -1.56
N TYR A 59 -3.35 -1.33 -2.58
CA TYR A 59 -1.92 -1.10 -2.50
C TYR A 59 -1.58 0.38 -2.24
N SER A 60 -2.20 1.30 -2.97
CA SER A 60 -2.01 2.74 -2.77
C SER A 60 -2.38 3.18 -1.36
N LEU A 61 -3.48 2.67 -0.80
CA LEU A 61 -3.88 2.95 0.58
C LEU A 61 -2.84 2.43 1.58
N ARG A 62 -2.33 1.19 1.41
CA ARG A 62 -1.28 0.64 2.29
C ARG A 62 0.02 1.44 2.21
N ALA A 63 0.43 1.84 1.02
CA ALA A 63 1.64 2.64 0.82
C ALA A 63 1.50 4.02 1.48
N ALA A 64 0.34 4.66 1.37
CA ALA A 64 0.04 5.90 2.06
C ALA A 64 0.04 5.72 3.59
N GLU A 65 -0.57 4.64 4.09
CA GLU A 65 -0.60 4.29 5.52
C GLU A 65 0.80 4.13 6.11
N GLN A 66 1.67 3.39 5.44
CA GLN A 66 3.06 3.22 5.86
C GLN A 66 3.83 4.54 5.87
N ASN A 67 3.71 5.35 4.82
CA ASN A 67 4.43 6.62 4.71
C ASN A 67 4.01 7.64 5.79
N VAL A 68 2.70 7.75 6.03
CA VAL A 68 2.18 8.67 7.05
C VAL A 68 2.57 8.19 8.45
N ARG A 69 2.46 6.88 8.74
CA ARG A 69 2.92 6.34 10.02
C ARG A 69 4.41 6.57 10.27
N ALA A 70 5.25 6.31 9.27
CA ALA A 70 6.69 6.54 9.37
C ALA A 70 7.01 8.02 9.62
N THR A 71 6.30 8.93 8.95
CA THR A 71 6.48 10.37 9.12
C THR A 71 6.03 10.85 10.50
N LEU A 72 4.91 10.35 11.01
CA LEU A 72 4.41 10.69 12.35
C LEU A 72 5.30 10.15 13.47
N ASP A 73 5.85 8.93 13.31
CA ASP A 73 6.81 8.36 14.25
C ASP A 73 8.12 9.17 14.27
N PHE A 74 8.65 9.51 13.08
CA PHE A 74 9.80 10.39 12.97
C PHE A 74 9.56 11.75 13.63
N ALA A 75 8.41 12.39 13.36
CA ALA A 75 8.04 13.65 13.98
C ALA A 75 7.96 13.53 15.51
N GLN A 76 7.41 12.43 16.04
CA GLN A 76 7.31 12.19 17.48
C GLN A 76 8.68 11.99 18.14
N ARG A 77 9.58 11.29 17.46
CA ARG A 77 10.96 11.11 17.93
C ARG A 77 11.72 12.43 17.88
N LEU A 78 11.50 13.24 16.85
CA LEU A 78 12.16 14.54 16.66
C LEU A 78 11.73 15.57 17.70
N THR A 79 10.45 15.63 18.09
CA THR A 79 9.97 16.54 19.15
C THR A 79 10.57 16.20 20.52
N ARG A 80 10.95 14.94 20.73
CA ARG A 80 11.58 14.44 21.95
C ARG A 80 13.10 14.54 21.95
N ALA A 81 13.71 14.79 20.79
CA ALA A 81 15.16 14.91 20.67
C ALA A 81 15.68 16.06 21.54
N ARG A 82 16.75 15.78 22.29
CA ARG A 82 17.38 16.71 23.24
C ARG A 82 18.64 17.36 22.68
N SER A 83 19.12 16.90 21.53
CA SER A 83 20.33 17.41 20.89
C SER A 83 20.26 17.30 19.36
N LEU A 84 21.06 18.12 18.69
CA LEU A 84 21.23 18.05 17.23
C LEU A 84 21.82 16.70 16.80
N GLN A 85 22.71 16.12 17.62
CA GLN A 85 23.28 14.79 17.37
C GLN A 85 22.18 13.72 17.34
N GLU A 86 21.25 13.76 18.30
CA GLU A 86 20.11 12.84 18.35
C GLU A 86 19.18 13.08 17.16
N ALA A 87 18.89 14.32 16.79
CA ALA A 87 18.09 14.65 15.61
C ALA A 87 18.72 14.11 14.29
N LEU A 88 20.05 14.19 14.14
CA LEU A 88 20.76 13.65 12.98
C LEU A 88 20.70 12.12 12.94
N GLN A 89 20.79 11.45 14.08
CA GLN A 89 20.59 9.99 14.16
C GLN A 89 19.16 9.63 13.76
N LEU A 90 18.16 10.36 14.24
CA LEU A 90 16.76 10.16 13.84
C LEU A 90 16.56 10.34 12.34
N GLN A 91 17.22 11.33 11.73
CA GLN A 91 17.16 11.55 10.29
C GLN A 91 17.78 10.39 9.50
N ALA A 92 18.90 9.83 9.98
CA ALA A 92 19.55 8.68 9.37
C ALA A 92 18.69 7.41 9.49
N ASP A 93 18.10 7.17 10.66
CA ASP A 93 17.16 6.07 10.90
C ASP A 93 15.94 6.18 9.97
N PHE A 94 15.35 7.37 9.86
CA PHE A 94 14.21 7.62 8.99
C PHE A 94 14.58 7.34 7.52
N ALA A 95 15.73 7.81 7.05
CA ALA A 95 16.19 7.56 5.70
C ALA A 95 16.40 6.06 5.42
N CYS A 96 17.01 5.33 6.36
CA CYS A 96 17.18 3.87 6.25
C CYS A 96 15.83 3.15 6.21
N SER A 97 14.90 3.54 7.08
CA SER A 97 13.54 2.99 7.12
C SER A 97 12.77 3.25 5.83
N GLN A 98 12.87 4.46 5.26
CA GLN A 98 12.24 4.79 3.98
C GLN A 98 12.84 3.97 2.83
N LEU A 99 14.15 3.75 2.82
CA LEU A 99 14.80 2.88 1.83
C LEU A 99 14.31 1.43 1.91
N ALA A 100 14.20 0.89 3.13
CA ALA A 100 13.66 -0.45 3.35
C ALA A 100 12.20 -0.55 2.90
N ALA A 101 11.37 0.46 3.19
CA ALA A 101 9.99 0.53 2.76
C ALA A 101 9.85 0.57 1.23
N VAL A 102 10.68 1.38 0.55
CA VAL A 102 10.71 1.44 -0.92
C VAL A 102 11.12 0.10 -1.52
N GLN A 103 12.10 -0.59 -0.95
CA GLN A 103 12.52 -1.91 -1.42
C GLN A 103 11.41 -2.96 -1.25
N ALA A 104 10.69 -2.94 -0.13
CA ALA A 104 9.54 -3.80 0.10
C ALA A 104 8.40 -3.53 -0.89
N GLN A 105 8.06 -2.25 -1.10
CA GLN A 105 7.05 -1.81 -2.06
C GLN A 105 7.40 -2.20 -3.50
N ALA A 106 8.67 -2.06 -3.91
CA ALA A 106 9.12 -2.49 -5.23
C ALA A 106 8.98 -4.00 -5.44
N THR A 107 9.22 -4.80 -4.39
CA THR A 107 9.06 -6.25 -4.41
C THR A 107 7.59 -6.65 -4.53
N GLU A 108 6.71 -6.01 -3.73
CA GLU A 108 5.26 -6.24 -3.76
C GLU A 108 4.67 -5.85 -5.12
N PHE A 109 5.09 -4.71 -5.68
CA PHE A 109 4.69 -4.28 -7.02
C PHE A 109 5.11 -5.27 -8.10
N GLY A 110 6.35 -5.78 -8.05
CA GLY A 110 6.83 -6.82 -8.97
C GLY A 110 5.99 -8.10 -8.89
N GLY A 111 5.58 -8.50 -7.67
CA GLY A 111 4.68 -9.63 -7.44
C GLY A 111 3.29 -9.41 -8.03
N MET A 112 2.72 -8.21 -7.88
CA MET A 112 1.42 -7.87 -8.48
C MET A 112 1.48 -7.87 -10.01
N ALA A 113 2.53 -7.30 -10.62
CA ALA A 113 2.71 -7.28 -12.07
C ALA A 113 2.83 -8.70 -12.66
N GLN A 114 3.57 -9.58 -11.98
CA GLN A 114 3.71 -10.98 -12.38
C GLN A 114 2.38 -11.74 -12.24
N SER A 115 1.60 -11.46 -11.20
CA SER A 115 0.29 -12.08 -10.96
C SER A 115 -0.73 -11.67 -12.02
N ALA A 116 -0.76 -10.40 -12.41
CA ALA A 116 -1.60 -9.91 -13.50
C ALA A 116 -1.28 -10.61 -14.83
N THR A 117 0.01 -10.75 -15.16
CA THR A 117 0.44 -11.44 -16.38
C THR A 117 0.05 -12.93 -16.38
N LYS A 118 0.13 -13.59 -15.23
CA LYS A 118 -0.32 -14.98 -15.07
C LYS A 118 -1.83 -15.11 -15.24
N GLN A 119 -2.61 -14.24 -14.61
CA GLN A 119 -4.08 -14.26 -14.77
C GLN A 119 -4.51 -14.06 -16.22
N ASP A 120 -3.89 -13.13 -16.96
CA ASP A 120 -4.18 -12.93 -18.39
C ASP A 120 -3.86 -14.18 -19.21
N SER A 121 -2.71 -14.81 -18.92
CA SER A 121 -2.29 -16.06 -19.59
C SER A 121 -3.22 -17.22 -19.26
N GLU A 122 -3.66 -17.35 -18.01
CA GLU A 122 -4.61 -18.37 -17.55
C GLU A 122 -5.99 -18.16 -18.16
N HIS A 123 -6.48 -16.92 -18.25
CA HIS A 123 -7.72 -16.59 -18.93
C HIS A 123 -7.66 -16.92 -20.43
N ALA A 124 -6.54 -16.61 -21.10
CA ALA A 124 -6.34 -16.96 -22.51
C ALA A 124 -6.27 -18.49 -22.72
N MET A 125 -5.56 -19.21 -21.86
CA MET A 125 -5.47 -20.67 -21.91
C MET A 125 -6.82 -21.36 -21.64
N ASN A 126 -7.60 -20.85 -20.68
CA ASN A 126 -8.93 -21.37 -20.40
C ASN A 126 -9.91 -21.08 -21.54
N ALA A 127 -9.86 -19.89 -22.14
CA ALA A 127 -10.67 -19.56 -23.31
C ALA A 127 -10.32 -20.46 -24.53
N ALA A 128 -9.03 -20.70 -24.76
CA ALA A 128 -8.56 -21.58 -25.83
C ALA A 128 -8.97 -23.04 -25.60
N ARG A 129 -8.89 -23.55 -24.36
CA ARG A 129 -9.37 -24.88 -23.99
C ARG A 129 -10.87 -25.03 -24.21
N SER A 130 -11.67 -24.08 -23.72
CA SER A 130 -13.12 -24.10 -23.94
C SER A 130 -13.49 -24.06 -25.43
N GLY A 131 -12.77 -23.28 -26.25
CA GLY A 131 -12.97 -23.25 -27.70
C GLY A 131 -12.58 -24.57 -28.38
N ALA A 132 -11.49 -25.20 -27.94
CA ALA A 132 -11.06 -26.50 -28.44
C ALA A 132 -12.04 -27.62 -28.06
N ASP A 133 -12.50 -27.65 -26.81
CA ASP A 133 -13.48 -28.63 -26.33
C ASP A 133 -14.83 -28.46 -27.04
N GLN A 134 -15.29 -27.22 -27.23
CA GLN A 134 -16.55 -26.92 -27.93
C GLN A 134 -16.48 -27.30 -29.42
N SER A 135 -15.33 -27.11 -30.06
CA SER A 135 -15.09 -27.55 -31.44
C SER A 135 -15.08 -29.08 -31.53
N ARG A 136 -14.46 -29.75 -30.56
CA ARG A 136 -14.36 -31.21 -30.50
C ARG A 136 -15.73 -31.88 -30.33
N MET A 137 -16.57 -31.37 -29.42
CA MET A 137 -17.95 -31.87 -29.28
C MET A 137 -18.80 -31.65 -30.54
N SER A 138 -18.64 -30.51 -31.21
CA SER A 138 -19.36 -30.23 -32.46
C SER A 138 -18.92 -31.13 -33.63
N MET A 139 -17.69 -31.64 -33.59
CA MET A 139 -17.18 -32.60 -34.57
C MET A 139 -17.68 -34.02 -34.28
N GLU A 140 -17.81 -34.41 -33.02
CA GLU A 140 -18.37 -35.71 -32.62
C GLU A 140 -19.88 -35.80 -32.94
N ASP A 141 -20.68 -34.75 -32.67
CA ASP A 141 -22.10 -34.70 -33.06
C ASP A 141 -22.29 -34.67 -34.58
N GLY A 142 -21.39 -34.00 -35.32
CA GLY A 142 -21.44 -33.94 -36.79
C GLY A 142 -21.17 -35.28 -37.48
N ASP A 143 -20.36 -36.14 -36.86
CA ASP A 143 -20.03 -37.48 -37.37
C ASP A 143 -21.15 -38.52 -37.06
N GLU A 144 -21.99 -38.25 -36.05
CA GLU A 144 -23.19 -39.06 -35.74
C GLU A 144 -24.40 -38.70 -36.62
N VAL A 145 -24.60 -37.42 -36.96
CA VAL A 145 -25.71 -36.99 -37.85
C VAL A 145 -25.44 -37.35 -39.32
N GLY A 146 -24.17 -37.59 -39.68
CA GLY A 146 -23.73 -37.93 -41.03
C GLY A 146 -23.72 -39.42 -41.40
N ARG A 147 -24.07 -40.33 -40.49
CA ARG A 147 -24.14 -41.79 -40.74
C ARG A 147 -25.58 -42.31 -40.84
#